data_AF-A0A661HMY4-F1
#
_entry.id   AF-A0A661HMY4-F1
#
_cell.length_a   1.000
_cell.length_b   1.000
_cell.length_c   1.000
_cell.angle_alpha   90.00
_cell.angle_beta   90.00
_cell.angle_gamma   90.00
#
_symmetry.space_group_name_H-M   'P 1'
#
loop_
_entity.id
_entity.type
_entity.pdbx_description
1 polymer ?
#
loop_
_entity_poly.entity_id
_entity_poly.type
_entity_poly.pdbx_seq_one_letter_code
_entity_poly.pdbx_strand_id
1 'polypeptide(L)'
;MTTEFIKHNVEEVQFPTLIPESLLQKEKNHVEGFAPELYTVTRTGNKELNENLIIRPTSETLFGEYFREELNSYKQLPMNLNQ
;
A
#
# COMPACT_ATOMS: atom_id res chain seq x y z
N MET A 1 0.56 13.90 12.75
CA MET A 1 1.37 13.03 13.65
C MET A 1 1.04 13.18 15.14
N THR A 2 0.74 12.09 15.84
CA THR A 2 0.61 12.06 17.32
C THR A 2 1.97 12.34 17.98
N THR A 3 1.97 13.01 19.13
CA THR A 3 3.19 13.33 19.90
C THR A 3 4.04 12.10 20.23
N GLU A 4 3.41 10.93 20.34
CA GLU A 4 4.10 9.66 20.62
C GLU A 4 4.92 9.14 19.43
N PHE A 5 4.41 9.26 18.21
CA PHE A 5 5.13 8.84 17.00
C PHE A 5 6.39 9.68 16.76
N ILE A 6 6.33 10.98 17.08
CA ILE A 6 7.48 11.88 17.00
C ILE A 6 8.59 11.43 17.94
N LYS A 7 8.27 10.99 19.17
CA LYS A 7 9.28 10.48 20.13
C LYS A 7 10.04 9.27 19.60
N HIS A 8 9.42 8.48 18.73
CA HIS A 8 10.00 7.27 18.15
C HIS A 8 10.62 7.50 16.76
N ASN A 9 10.76 8.76 16.32
CA ASN A 9 11.26 9.12 15.00
C ASN A 9 10.50 8.42 13.87
N VAL A 10 9.17 8.35 14.00
CA VAL A 10 8.30 7.84 12.92
C VAL A 10 7.98 8.99 11.98
N GLU A 11 8.18 8.77 10.68
CA GLU A 11 7.91 9.75 9.63
C GLU A 11 6.49 9.57 9.05
N GLU A 12 5.84 10.68 8.66
CA GLU A 12 4.53 10.64 8.02
C GLU A 12 4.69 10.46 6.51
N VAL A 13 3.97 9.51 5.94
CA VAL A 13 3.89 9.27 4.50
C VAL A 13 2.43 9.19 4.07
N GLN A 14 2.17 9.33 2.78
CA GLN A 14 0.82 9.19 2.24
C GLN A 14 0.88 8.40 0.93
N PHE A 15 0.35 7.19 0.96
CA PHE A 15 0.25 6.36 -0.23
C PHE A 15 -1.12 6.51 -0.93
N PRO A 16 -1.21 6.18 -2.23
CA PRO A 16 -2.47 6.19 -2.95
C PRO A 16 -3.52 5.25 -2.34
N THR A 17 -4.78 5.70 -2.31
CA THR A 17 -5.92 4.87 -1.88
C THR A 17 -6.23 3.76 -2.87
N LEU A 18 -6.07 4.02 -4.17
CA LEU A 18 -6.30 3.06 -5.24
C LEU A 18 -4.99 2.41 -5.64
N ILE A 19 -4.97 1.08 -5.67
CA ILE A 19 -3.83 0.28 -6.13
C ILE A 19 -4.24 -0.58 -7.33
N PRO A 20 -3.33 -0.85 -8.27
CA PRO A 20 -3.58 -1.80 -9.34
C PRO A 20 -3.88 -3.19 -8.77
N GLU A 21 -4.84 -3.91 -9.36
CA GLU A 21 -5.14 -5.29 -8.95
C GLU A 21 -3.90 -6.19 -9.08
N SER A 22 -3.06 -5.98 -10.11
CA SER A 22 -1.82 -6.73 -10.27
C SER A 22 -0.85 -6.55 -9.10
N LEU A 23 -0.84 -5.36 -8.47
CA LEU A 23 0.00 -5.08 -7.32
C LEU A 23 -0.48 -5.92 -6.12
N LEU A 24 -1.77 -5.90 -5.83
CA LEU A 24 -2.35 -6.69 -4.73
C LEU A 24 -2.12 -8.19 -4.92
N GLN A 25 -2.23 -8.69 -6.16
CA GLN A 25 -2.00 -10.09 -6.52
C GLN A 25 -0.55 -10.57 -6.35
N LYS A 26 0.44 -9.68 -6.19
CA LYS A 26 1.81 -10.08 -5.86
C LYS A 26 1.90 -10.78 -4.50
N GLU A 27 1.03 -10.41 -3.56
CA GLU A 27 0.97 -10.96 -2.20
C GLU A 27 -0.25 -11.88 -2.01
N LYS A 28 -0.35 -12.93 -2.84
CA LYS A 28 -1.52 -13.84 -2.89
C LYS A 28 -1.99 -14.35 -1.53
N ASN A 29 -1.05 -14.64 -0.63
CA ASN A 29 -1.36 -15.13 0.72
C ASN A 29 -2.12 -14.09 1.56
N HIS A 30 -1.89 -12.79 1.34
CA HIS A 30 -2.66 -11.72 1.98
C HIS A 30 -4.03 -11.57 1.32
N VAL A 31 -4.12 -11.71 -0.02
CA VAL A 31 -5.36 -11.54 -0.79
C VAL A 31 -6.45 -12.53 -0.36
N GLU A 32 -6.10 -13.79 -0.06
CA GLU A 32 -7.08 -14.80 0.38
C GLU A 32 -7.84 -14.40 1.65
N GLY A 33 -7.19 -13.67 2.57
CA GLY A 33 -7.83 -13.16 3.79
C GLY A 33 -8.76 -11.96 3.56
N PHE A 34 -8.49 -11.15 2.53
CA PHE A 34 -9.25 -9.92 2.23
C PHE A 34 -10.28 -10.08 1.12
N ALA A 35 -10.23 -11.18 0.36
CA ALA A 35 -11.04 -11.38 -0.86
C ALA A 35 -12.54 -11.03 -0.74
N PRO A 36 -13.26 -11.35 0.36
CA PRO A 36 -14.69 -11.01 0.46
C PRO A 36 -14.98 -9.51 0.68
N GLU A 37 -13.98 -8.68 1.02
CA GLU A 37 -14.16 -7.27 1.43
C GLU A 37 -13.59 -6.26 0.42
N LEU A 38 -13.08 -6.70 -0.74
CA LEU A 38 -12.38 -5.83 -1.68
C LEU A 38 -13.34 -5.00 -2.55
N TYR A 39 -13.27 -3.67 -2.40
CA TYR A 39 -13.89 -2.74 -3.32
C TYR A 39 -13.06 -2.60 -4.60
N THR A 40 -13.65 -3.01 -5.71
CA THR A 40 -13.01 -3.02 -7.03
C THR A 40 -13.63 -1.97 -7.95
N VAL A 41 -12.79 -1.09 -8.48
CA VAL A 41 -13.13 -0.08 -9.48
C VAL A 41 -12.82 -0.64 -10.86
N THR A 42 -13.87 -0.89 -11.64
CA THR A 42 -13.79 -1.49 -12.98
C THR A 42 -14.00 -0.47 -14.11
N ARG A 43 -14.51 0.72 -13.80
CA ARG A 43 -14.90 1.74 -14.79
C ARG A 43 -14.53 3.16 -14.35
N THR A 44 -14.18 3.99 -15.33
CA THR A 44 -14.07 5.45 -15.17
C THR A 44 -15.04 6.14 -16.13
N GLY A 45 -16.09 6.75 -15.58
CA GLY A 45 -17.21 7.23 -16.38
C GLY A 45 -17.83 6.08 -17.19
N ASN A 46 -17.92 6.24 -18.51
CA ASN A 46 -18.47 5.20 -19.40
C ASN A 46 -17.42 4.20 -19.92
N LYS A 47 -16.13 4.40 -19.62
CA LYS A 47 -15.04 3.53 -20.10
C LYS A 47 -14.73 2.44 -19.08
N GLU A 48 -14.58 1.21 -19.57
CA GLU A 48 -14.03 0.10 -18.78
C GLU A 48 -12.51 0.26 -18.68
N LEU A 49 -11.96 -0.05 -17.50
CA LEU A 49 -10.52 0.02 -17.26
C LEU A 49 -9.84 -1.22 -17.82
N ASN A 50 -8.65 -1.04 -18.42
CA ASN A 50 -7.84 -2.17 -18.90
C ASN A 50 -7.32 -3.03 -17.75
N GLU A 51 -7.13 -2.41 -16.58
CA GLU A 51 -6.76 -3.07 -15.34
C GLU A 51 -7.65 -2.51 -14.23
N ASN A 52 -8.20 -3.39 -13.40
CA ASN A 52 -9.01 -2.97 -12.27
C ASN A 52 -8.14 -2.25 -11.23
N LEU A 53 -8.73 -1.24 -10.59
CA LEU A 53 -8.14 -0.60 -9.42
C LEU A 53 -8.87 -1.09 -8.18
N ILE A 54 -8.13 -1.42 -7.14
CA ILE A 54 -8.66 -1.85 -5.86
C ILE A 54 -8.52 -0.72 -4.87
N ILE A 55 -9.58 -0.42 -4.11
CA ILE A 55 -9.42 0.39 -2.90
C ILE A 55 -8.63 -0.47 -1.92
N ARG A 56 -7.44 0.00 -1.54
CA ARG A 56 -6.55 -0.78 -0.67
C ARG A 56 -7.30 -1.22 0.60
N PRO A 57 -7.35 -2.53 0.92
CA PRO A 57 -7.90 -2.99 2.20
C PRO A 57 -6.96 -2.62 3.35
N THR A 58 -5.67 -2.68 3.05
CA THR A 58 -4.54 -2.39 3.93
C THR A 58 -3.32 -2.04 3.06
N SER A 59 -2.23 -1.57 3.65
CA SER A 59 -1.14 -0.92 2.90
C SER A 59 0.17 -1.71 2.83
N GLU A 60 0.20 -2.96 3.30
CA GLU A 60 1.39 -3.82 3.34
C GLU A 60 2.05 -3.93 1.97
N THR A 61 1.27 -4.12 0.90
CA THR A 61 1.82 -4.25 -0.46
C THR A 61 2.48 -2.96 -0.94
N LEU A 62 1.94 -1.79 -0.56
CA LEU A 62 2.50 -0.48 -0.90
C LEU A 62 3.75 -0.18 -0.07
N PHE A 63 3.70 -0.40 1.25
CA PHE A 63 4.87 -0.28 2.12
C PHE A 63 5.98 -1.24 1.69
N GLY A 64 5.65 -2.47 1.31
CA GLY A 64 6.60 -3.47 0.83
C GLY A 64 7.33 -3.04 -0.43
N GLU A 65 6.62 -2.57 -1.45
CA GLU A 65 7.25 -2.06 -2.67
C GLU A 65 8.06 -0.77 -2.39
N TYR A 66 7.55 0.14 -1.55
CA TYR A 66 8.26 1.34 -1.15
C TYR A 66 9.59 1.02 -0.44
N PHE A 67 9.54 0.11 0.54
CA PHE A 67 10.73 -0.38 1.22
C PHE A 67 11.71 -1.03 0.25
N ARG A 68 11.22 -1.83 -0.71
CA ARG A 68 12.06 -2.46 -1.73
C ARG A 68 12.78 -1.45 -2.61
N GLU A 69 12.13 -0.35 -2.97
CA GLU A 69 12.70 0.70 -3.82
C GLU A 69 13.68 1.60 -3.06
N GLU A 70 13.33 1.97 -1.83
CA GLU A 70 14.09 2.97 -1.06
C GLU A 70 15.22 2.34 -0.22
N LEU A 71 15.03 1.14 0.35
CA LEU A 71 16.03 0.49 1.21
C LEU A 71 17.09 -0.26 0.39
N ASN A 72 18.12 0.48 -0.02
CA ASN A 72 19.26 -0.04 -0.79
C ASN A 72 20.48 -0.37 0.09
N SER A 73 20.48 0.07 1.35
CA SER A 73 21.57 -0.15 2.30
C SER A 73 21.06 -0.35 3.72
N TYR A 74 21.75 -1.19 4.49
CA TYR A 74 21.49 -1.38 5.93
C TYR A 74 21.60 -0.07 6.75
N LYS A 75 22.33 0.93 6.23
CA LYS A 75 22.49 2.24 6.88
C LYS A 75 21.20 3.08 6.90
N GLN A 76 20.23 2.74 6.05
CA GLN A 76 18.93 3.39 6.00
C GLN A 76 17.95 2.81 7.02
N LEU A 77 18.36 1.79 7.78
CA LEU A 77 17.57 1.22 8.85
C LEU A 77 17.90 1.88 10.21
N PRO A 78 16.92 2.01 11.13
CA PRO A 78 15.51 1.66 10.94
C PRO A 78 14.75 2.71 10.10
N MET A 79 13.82 2.24 9.27
CA MET A 79 12.86 3.09 8.56
C MET A 79 11.49 2.93 9.21
N ASN A 80 11.06 3.95 9.94
CA ASN A 80 9.81 3.95 10.69
C ASN A 80 8.82 4.90 10.04
N LEU A 81 7.76 4.37 9.42
CA LEU A 81 6.80 5.16 8.66
C LEU A 81 5.37 4.95 9.20
N ASN A 82 4.56 6.00 9.14
CA ASN A 82 3.13 5.96 9.44
C ASN A 82 2.37 6.79 8.39
N GLN A 83 1.12 6.39 8.12
CA GLN A 83 0.14 7.19 7.38
C GLN A 83 -1.17 7.26 8.15
#